data_AF-A0A699QXQ6-F1
#
_entry.id   AF-A0A699QXQ6-F1
#
_cell.length_a   1.000
_cell.length_b   1.000
_cell.length_c   1.000
_cell.angle_alpha   90.00
_cell.angle_beta   90.00
_cell.angle_gamma   90.00
#
_symmetry.space_group_name_H-M   'P 1'
#
loop_
_entity.id
_entity.type
_entity.pdbx_description
1 polymer ?
#
loop_
_entity_poly.entity_id
_entity_poly.type
_entity_poly.pdbx_seq_one_letter_code
_entity_poly.pdbx_strand_id
1 'polypeptide(L)'
;MLSSWVGNDCCKWERVHCDKVTGKVDSLHLRASTDIFGDQYLIGKEVITCLKDLRHLKFLDLSGNDFRGSRIPEFIGSFKQLSYLNLSDAFSGIIPPRIGNLSNLVVLDLKTLSLKSDDMSWISGLSSLKSLDLSYVDLSKAQNRD
;
A
#
# COMPACT_ATOMS: atom_id res chain seq x y z
N MET A 1 17.35 -0.84 5.16
CA MET A 1 16.03 -0.21 5.36
C MET A 1 15.45 -0.49 6.74
N LEU A 2 15.64 -1.70 7.30
CA LEU A 2 15.08 -2.08 8.60
C LEU A 2 16.11 -2.09 9.74
N SER A 3 17.28 -1.46 9.56
CA SER A 3 18.38 -1.49 10.55
C SER A 3 18.03 -0.83 11.88
N SER A 4 17.07 0.10 11.89
CA SER A 4 16.58 0.78 13.11
C SER A 4 15.48 0.01 13.84
N TRP A 5 15.00 -1.11 13.29
CA TRP A 5 13.86 -1.87 13.83
C TRP A 5 14.33 -2.83 14.92
N VAL A 6 14.81 -2.25 16.01
CA VAL A 6 15.35 -2.97 17.17
C VAL A 6 14.56 -2.60 18.43
N GLY A 7 14.31 -3.58 19.30
CA GLY A 7 13.52 -3.41 20.52
C GLY A 7 12.01 -3.50 20.30
N ASN A 8 11.23 -3.19 21.33
CA ASN A 8 9.76 -3.39 21.34
C ASN A 8 8.96 -2.11 21.09
N ASP A 9 9.63 -0.96 20.99
CA ASP A 9 9.00 0.35 20.80
C ASP A 9 9.06 0.76 19.32
N CYS A 10 8.12 0.23 18.55
CA CYS A 10 8.08 0.46 17.09
C CYS A 10 7.88 1.92 16.68
N CYS A 11 7.40 2.78 17.58
CA CYS A 11 7.25 4.21 17.32
C CYS A 11 8.60 4.95 17.24
N LYS A 12 9.70 4.30 17.63
CA LYS A 12 11.07 4.80 17.46
C LYS A 12 11.75 4.30 16.19
N TRP A 13 11.14 3.35 15.50
CA TRP A 13 11.70 2.80 14.28
C TRP A 13 11.64 3.82 13.15
N GLU A 14 12.71 3.87 12.35
CA GLU A 14 12.72 4.76 11.20
C GLU A 14 11.56 4.40 10.27
N ARG A 15 10.90 5.43 9.71
CA ARG A 15 9.77 5.32 8.78
C ARG A 15 8.48 4.74 9.36
N VAL A 16 8.42 4.55 10.68
CA VAL A 16 7.20 4.22 11.42
C VAL A 16 6.78 5.46 12.22
N HIS A 17 5.54 5.90 12.07
CA HIS A 17 4.97 6.96 12.89
C HIS A 17 3.74 6.46 13.62
N CYS A 18 3.63 6.93 14.86
CA CYS A 18 2.52 6.62 15.73
C CYS A 18 1.72 7.88 16.03
N ASP A 19 0.43 7.68 16.19
CA ASP A 19 -0.49 8.70 16.67
C ASP A 19 -0.09 9.14 18.08
N LYS A 20 0.14 10.45 18.26
CA LYS A 20 0.69 11.01 19.51
C LYS A 20 -0.21 10.84 20.73
N VAL A 21 -1.50 10.56 20.52
CA VAL A 21 -2.49 10.43 21.60
C VAL A 21 -2.67 8.96 21.96
N THR A 22 -2.84 8.10 20.96
CA THR A 22 -3.14 6.68 21.17
C THR A 22 -1.91 5.79 21.24
N GLY A 23 -0.75 6.27 20.79
CA GLY A 23 0.49 5.50 20.70
C GLY A 23 0.47 4.39 19.65
N LYS A 24 -0.58 4.30 18.82
CA LYS A 24 -0.71 3.28 17.79
C LYS A 24 -0.05 3.73 16.50
N VAL A 25 0.56 2.79 15.77
CA VAL A 25 1.10 3.05 14.43
C VAL A 25 -0.02 3.52 13.51
N ASP A 26 0.13 4.71 12.93
CA ASP A 26 -0.84 5.29 12.01
C ASP A 26 -0.23 5.64 10.65
N SER A 27 1.10 5.69 10.52
CA SER A 27 1.76 5.99 9.25
C SER A 27 3.01 5.13 9.04
N LEU A 28 3.11 4.52 7.86
CA LEU A 28 4.26 3.72 7.43
C LEU A 28 4.82 4.27 6.10
N HIS A 29 6.08 4.70 6.13
CA HIS A 29 6.77 5.33 4.99
C HIS A 29 7.85 4.41 4.43
N LEU A 30 7.42 3.27 3.92
CA LEU A 30 8.28 2.16 3.53
C LEU A 30 8.59 2.15 2.03
N ARG A 31 8.66 3.32 1.41
CA ARG A 31 9.14 3.48 0.04
C ARG A 31 10.58 2.99 -0.08
N ALA A 32 10.87 2.25 -1.15
CA ALA A 32 12.23 1.90 -1.52
C ALA A 32 13.04 3.15 -1.82
N SER A 33 14.27 3.19 -1.31
CA SER A 33 15.18 4.31 -1.47
C SER A 33 16.46 3.83 -2.11
N THR A 34 16.89 4.50 -3.16
CA THR A 34 18.27 4.44 -3.64
C THR A 34 19.07 5.44 -2.79
N ASP A 35 19.97 4.95 -1.95
CA ASP A 35 20.94 5.83 -1.29
C ASP A 35 22.36 5.54 -1.79
N ILE A 36 23.32 6.37 -1.37
CA ILE A 36 24.74 6.25 -1.74
C ILE A 36 25.38 4.91 -1.30
N PHE A 37 24.71 4.12 -0.45
CA PHE A 37 25.18 2.84 0.06
C PHE A 37 24.47 1.63 -0.59
N GLY A 38 23.54 1.86 -1.52
CA GLY A 38 22.87 0.85 -2.32
C GLY A 38 21.35 0.93 -2.30
N ASP A 39 20.72 0.04 -3.04
CA ASP A 39 19.26 -0.04 -3.10
C ASP A 39 18.71 -0.58 -1.77
N GLN A 40 17.95 0.24 -1.07
CA GLN A 40 17.22 -0.14 0.13
C GLN A 40 15.75 -0.38 -0.21
N TYR A 41 15.41 -1.65 -0.46
CA TYR A 41 14.03 -2.10 -0.67
C TYR A 41 13.69 -3.27 0.25
N LEU A 42 12.40 -3.43 0.51
CA LEU A 42 11.85 -4.58 1.19
C LEU A 42 11.75 -5.75 0.21
N ILE A 43 12.10 -6.94 0.70
CA ILE A 43 11.97 -8.20 -0.04
C ILE A 43 11.14 -9.16 0.80
N GLY A 44 10.22 -9.88 0.15
CA GLY A 44 9.55 -11.04 0.74
C GLY A 44 8.05 -10.85 1.02
N LYS A 45 7.41 -11.93 1.46
CA LYS A 45 5.95 -12.02 1.63
C LYS A 45 5.48 -11.83 3.07
N GLU A 46 6.38 -11.98 4.04
CA GLU A 46 6.04 -12.06 5.46
C GLU A 46 5.74 -10.69 6.09
N VAL A 47 6.51 -9.66 5.73
CA VAL A 47 6.32 -8.26 6.20
C VAL A 47 4.87 -7.80 6.01
N ILE A 48 4.28 -8.21 4.90
CA ILE A 48 2.90 -7.88 4.52
C ILE A 48 1.88 -8.52 5.47
N THR A 49 2.10 -9.75 5.93
CA THR A 49 1.13 -10.43 6.82
C THR A 49 0.98 -9.75 8.17
N CYS A 50 2.07 -9.19 8.72
CA CYS A 50 2.04 -8.43 9.97
C CYS A 50 1.29 -7.09 9.85
N LEU A 51 1.21 -6.50 8.65
CA LEU A 51 0.48 -5.25 8.42
C LEU A 51 -1.02 -5.39 8.68
N LYS A 52 -1.58 -6.59 8.53
CA LYS A 52 -3.02 -6.89 8.68
C LYS A 52 -3.62 -6.34 9.98
N ASP A 53 -2.82 -6.29 11.04
CA ASP A 53 -3.29 -5.91 12.38
C ASP A 53 -3.19 -4.40 12.66
N LEU A 54 -2.59 -3.62 11.76
CA LEU A 54 -2.47 -2.17 11.85
C LEU A 54 -3.79 -1.46 11.43
N ARG A 55 -4.87 -1.72 12.17
CA ARG A 55 -6.23 -1.21 11.88
C ARG A 55 -6.37 0.31 11.90
N HIS A 56 -5.41 1.00 12.52
CA HIS A 56 -5.38 2.45 12.70
C HIS A 56 -4.54 3.17 11.63
N LEU A 57 -4.04 2.44 10.64
CA LEU A 57 -3.20 2.99 9.60
C LEU A 57 -3.99 3.99 8.74
N LYS A 58 -3.44 5.20 8.63
CA LYS A 58 -3.93 6.33 7.83
C LYS A 58 -3.05 6.54 6.59
N PHE A 59 -1.78 6.20 6.67
CA PHE A 59 -0.81 6.37 5.58
C PHE A 59 0.02 5.11 5.39
N LEU A 60 0.06 4.60 4.15
CA LEU A 60 0.90 3.48 3.76
C LEU A 60 1.59 3.75 2.42
N ASP A 61 2.90 3.86 2.44
CA ASP A 61 3.74 3.89 1.25
C ASP A 61 4.63 2.64 1.22
N LEU A 62 4.42 1.79 0.22
CA LEU A 62 5.24 0.60 -0.06
C LEU A 62 5.87 0.67 -1.45
N SER A 63 5.91 1.87 -2.05
CA SER A 63 6.33 2.04 -3.44
C SER A 63 7.77 1.60 -3.70
N GLY A 64 8.00 1.03 -4.89
CA GLY A 64 9.33 0.63 -5.38
C GLY A 64 9.98 -0.56 -4.67
N ASN A 65 9.27 -1.27 -3.79
CA ASN A 65 9.81 -2.46 -3.12
C ASN A 65 9.78 -3.70 -4.03
N ASP A 66 10.66 -4.68 -3.80
CA ASP A 66 10.62 -5.95 -4.56
C ASP A 66 9.92 -7.05 -3.76
N PHE A 67 8.59 -7.12 -3.87
CA PHE A 67 7.83 -8.23 -3.32
C PHE A 67 7.80 -9.47 -4.22
N ARG A 68 8.76 -9.61 -5.15
CA ARG A 68 8.99 -10.80 -6.00
C ARG A 68 7.74 -11.28 -6.74
N GLY A 69 7.04 -10.34 -7.37
CA GLY A 69 5.81 -10.63 -8.13
C GLY A 69 4.61 -11.01 -7.27
N SER A 70 4.63 -10.69 -5.97
CA SER A 70 3.48 -10.95 -5.09
C SER A 70 2.28 -10.11 -5.49
N ARG A 71 1.09 -10.68 -5.27
CA ARG A 71 -0.18 -9.96 -5.45
C ARG A 71 -0.43 -8.99 -4.32
N ILE A 72 -1.18 -7.92 -4.61
CA ILE A 72 -1.72 -7.04 -3.57
C ILE A 72 -2.63 -7.89 -2.67
N PRO A 73 -2.41 -7.93 -1.35
CA PRO A 73 -3.23 -8.71 -0.44
C PRO A 73 -4.64 -8.16 -0.26
N GLU A 74 -5.62 -9.05 -0.22
CA GLU A 74 -7.03 -8.73 0.02
C GLU A 74 -7.30 -7.95 1.32
N PHE A 75 -6.46 -8.14 2.34
CA PHE A 75 -6.64 -7.45 3.62
C PHE A 75 -6.36 -5.94 3.51
N ILE A 76 -5.73 -5.44 2.45
CA ILE A 76 -5.51 -4.00 2.24
C ILE A 76 -6.84 -3.24 2.35
N GLY A 77 -7.92 -3.79 1.80
CA GLY A 77 -9.28 -3.22 1.90
C GLY A 77 -9.86 -3.14 3.32
N SER A 78 -9.16 -3.66 4.33
CA SER A 78 -9.60 -3.64 5.72
C SER A 78 -9.03 -2.47 6.54
N PHE A 79 -8.15 -1.65 5.95
CA PHE A 79 -7.62 -0.42 6.58
C PHE A 79 -8.62 0.74 6.43
N LYS A 80 -9.67 0.71 7.25
CA LYS A 80 -10.78 1.67 7.16
C LYS A 80 -10.40 3.12 7.41
N GLN A 81 -9.26 3.39 8.05
CA GLN A 81 -8.78 4.75 8.31
C GLN A 81 -7.79 5.26 7.26
N LEU A 82 -7.45 4.44 6.26
CA LEU A 82 -6.44 4.77 5.28
C LEU A 82 -6.89 5.93 4.38
N SER A 83 -6.09 7.00 4.35
CA SER A 83 -6.28 8.17 3.49
C SER A 83 -5.26 8.23 2.37
N TYR A 84 -4.12 7.56 2.50
CA TYR A 84 -3.07 7.52 1.49
C TYR A 84 -2.54 6.10 1.32
N LEU A 85 -2.50 5.63 0.07
CA LEU A 85 -1.96 4.33 -0.30
C LEU A 85 -1.11 4.45 -1.57
N ASN A 86 0.17 4.14 -1.45
CA ASN A 86 1.07 3.99 -2.60
C ASN A 86 1.65 2.59 -2.66
N LEU A 87 1.30 1.86 -3.72
CA LEU A 87 1.78 0.50 -4.03
C LEU A 87 2.53 0.44 -5.37
N SER A 88 2.88 1.60 -5.93
CA SER A 88 3.51 1.70 -7.25
C SER A 88 4.79 0.88 -7.32
N ASP A 89 4.97 0.21 -8.45
CA ASP A 89 6.14 -0.61 -8.78
C ASP A 89 6.55 -1.64 -7.72
N ALA A 90 5.62 -2.07 -6.85
CA ALA A 90 5.91 -3.01 -5.76
C ALA A 90 5.25 -4.38 -5.89
N PHE A 91 4.11 -4.46 -6.58
CA PHE A 91 3.26 -5.65 -6.67
C PHE A 91 2.98 -6.05 -8.11
N SER A 92 2.44 -7.25 -8.29
CA SER A 92 2.07 -7.78 -9.60
C SER A 92 0.74 -8.53 -9.56
N GLY A 93 0.12 -8.73 -10.73
CA GLY A 93 -1.13 -9.47 -10.85
C GLY A 93 -2.37 -8.58 -10.81
N ILE A 94 -3.50 -9.14 -10.37
CA ILE A 94 -4.81 -8.47 -10.45
C ILE A 94 -4.99 -7.54 -9.24
N ILE A 95 -5.50 -6.33 -9.48
CA ILE A 95 -5.93 -5.41 -8.42
C ILE A 95 -7.13 -6.04 -7.68
N PRO A 96 -7.05 -6.28 -6.36
CA PRO A 96 -8.13 -6.93 -5.63
C PRO A 96 -9.33 -5.98 -5.50
N PRO A 97 -10.57 -6.41 -5.83
CA PRO A 97 -11.76 -5.56 -5.72
C PRO A 97 -12.00 -5.00 -4.31
N ARG A 98 -11.48 -5.69 -3.28
CA ARG A 98 -11.53 -5.20 -1.90
C ARG A 98 -10.82 -3.87 -1.69
N ILE A 99 -9.97 -3.41 -2.61
CA ILE A 99 -9.39 -2.06 -2.52
C ILE A 99 -10.49 -0.99 -2.49
N GLY A 100 -11.63 -1.23 -3.15
CA GLY A 100 -12.81 -0.36 -3.12
C GLY A 100 -13.45 -0.21 -1.73
N ASN A 101 -13.06 -1.02 -0.75
CA ASN A 101 -13.55 -0.89 0.63
C ASN A 101 -12.92 0.28 1.42
N LEU A 102 -11.97 1.00 0.81
CA LEU A 102 -11.22 2.11 1.39
C LEU A 102 -11.94 3.44 1.18
N SER A 103 -13.12 3.60 1.79
CA SER A 103 -13.98 4.78 1.58
C SER A 103 -13.38 6.11 2.03
N ASN A 104 -12.37 6.10 2.91
CA ASN A 104 -11.65 7.29 3.37
C ASN A 104 -10.39 7.60 2.53
N LEU A 105 -10.09 6.79 1.50
CA LEU A 105 -8.89 6.95 0.71
C LEU A 105 -8.98 8.20 -0.16
N VAL A 106 -7.95 9.06 -0.06
CA VAL A 106 -7.86 10.32 -0.80
C VAL A 106 -6.87 10.19 -1.96
N VAL A 107 -5.78 9.45 -1.75
CA VAL A 107 -4.75 9.20 -2.75
C VAL A 107 -4.54 7.70 -2.89
N LEU A 108 -4.63 7.22 -4.13
CA LEU A 108 -4.30 5.86 -4.52
C LEU A 108 -3.32 5.88 -5.69
N ASP A 109 -2.14 5.33 -5.48
CA ASP A 109 -1.14 5.14 -6.53
C ASP A 109 -0.86 3.64 -6.71
N LEU A 110 -1.23 3.13 -7.88
CA LEU A 110 -1.00 1.76 -8.33
C LEU A 110 -0.18 1.72 -9.62
N LYS A 111 0.55 2.80 -9.96
CA LYS A 111 1.37 2.87 -11.17
C LYS A 111 2.34 1.70 -11.23
N THR A 112 2.26 0.88 -12.27
CA THR A 112 3.25 -0.18 -12.57
C THR A 112 2.91 -0.91 -13.88
N LEU A 113 3.92 -1.50 -14.51
CA LEU A 113 3.77 -2.38 -15.68
C LEU A 113 3.25 -3.79 -15.34
N SER A 114 3.20 -4.15 -14.05
CA SER A 114 2.95 -5.55 -13.61
C SER A 114 1.56 -5.78 -13.03
N LEU A 115 0.75 -4.74 -12.88
CA LEU A 115 -0.63 -4.82 -12.40
C LEU A 115 -1.60 -4.81 -13.57
N LYS A 116 -2.74 -5.46 -13.35
CA LYS A 116 -3.87 -5.48 -14.27
C LYS A 116 -5.19 -5.40 -13.53
N SER A 117 -6.22 -4.95 -14.22
CA SER A 117 -7.60 -4.96 -13.73
C SER A 117 -8.53 -5.56 -14.77
N ASP A 118 -9.33 -6.53 -14.37
CA ASP A 118 -10.45 -7.07 -15.17
C ASP A 118 -11.80 -6.43 -14.80
N ASP A 119 -11.86 -5.74 -13.66
CA ASP A 119 -13.02 -4.99 -13.17
C ASP A 119 -12.59 -3.59 -12.70
N MET A 120 -13.47 -2.59 -12.87
CA MET A 120 -13.28 -1.22 -12.41
C MET A 120 -14.35 -0.75 -11.41
N SER A 121 -15.33 -1.61 -11.10
CA SER A 121 -16.42 -1.30 -10.17
C SER A 121 -15.94 -0.90 -8.78
N TRP A 122 -14.75 -1.37 -8.36
CA TRP A 122 -14.12 -1.03 -7.08
C TRP A 122 -13.88 0.47 -6.90
N ILE A 123 -13.76 1.24 -7.98
CA ILE A 123 -13.59 2.71 -7.91
C ILE A 123 -14.81 3.36 -7.25
N SER A 124 -16.02 2.82 -7.46
CA SER A 124 -17.25 3.35 -6.87
C SER A 124 -17.23 3.36 -5.32
N GLY A 125 -16.50 2.44 -4.71
CA GLY A 125 -16.34 2.36 -3.26
C GLY A 125 -15.34 3.36 -2.68
N LEU A 126 -14.49 3.96 -3.51
CA LEU A 126 -13.48 4.95 -3.11
C LEU A 126 -14.09 6.37 -3.06
N SER A 127 -15.11 6.55 -2.23
CA SER A 127 -15.94 7.77 -2.23
C SER A 127 -15.23 9.07 -1.86
N SER A 128 -14.07 9.01 -1.19
CA SER A 128 -13.27 10.18 -0.81
C SER A 128 -12.09 10.47 -1.76
N LEU A 129 -11.95 9.70 -2.84
CA LEU A 129 -10.76 9.71 -3.69
C LEU A 129 -10.63 11.04 -4.45
N LYS A 130 -9.44 11.61 -4.41
CA LYS A 130 -9.10 12.86 -5.12
C LYS A 130 -7.98 12.67 -6.14
N SER A 131 -7.14 11.66 -5.94
CA SER A 131 -6.03 11.34 -6.83
C SER A 131 -5.94 9.83 -7.02
N LEU A 132 -5.94 9.40 -8.27
CA LEU A 132 -5.82 8.02 -8.70
C LEU A 132 -4.77 7.94 -9.80
N ASP A 133 -3.68 7.22 -9.55
CA ASP A 133 -2.70 6.89 -10.59
C ASP A 133 -2.76 5.40 -10.92
N LEU A 134 -3.16 5.11 -12.17
CA LEU A 134 -3.20 3.78 -12.77
C LEU A 134 -2.26 3.68 -13.98
N SER A 135 -1.28 4.59 -14.08
CA SER A 135 -0.35 4.62 -15.21
C SER A 135 0.32 3.26 -15.38
N TYR A 136 0.34 2.78 -16.62
CA TYR A 136 0.91 1.50 -17.04
C TYR A 136 0.18 0.22 -16.58
N VAL A 137 -0.90 0.34 -15.79
CA VAL A 137 -1.72 -0.82 -15.43
C VAL A 137 -2.41 -1.37 -16.68
N ASP A 138 -2.39 -2.69 -16.86
CA ASP A 138 -3.13 -3.35 -17.95
C ASP A 138 -4.63 -3.34 -17.64
N LEU A 139 -5.33 -2.39 -18.27
CA LEU A 139 -6.78 -2.22 -18.21
C LEU A 139 -7.47 -2.77 -19.47
N SER A 140 -6.78 -3.52 -20.33
CA SER A 140 -7.33 -4.00 -21.61
C SER A 140 -8.55 -4.92 -21.46
N LYS A 141 -8.72 -5.53 -20.29
CA LYS A 141 -9.84 -6.42 -19.95
C LYS A 141 -10.83 -5.81 -18.96
N ALA A 142 -10.61 -4.56 -18.54
CA ALA A 142 -11.46 -3.89 -17.57
C ALA A 142 -12.87 -3.68 -18.16
N GLN A 143 -13.88 -4.22 -17.48
CA GLN A 143 -15.29 -3.96 -17.81
C GLN A 143 -15.90 -3.05 -16.75
N ASN A 144 -16.68 -2.06 -17.19
CA ASN A 144 -17.57 -1.31 -16.32
C ASN A 144 -18.95 -1.98 -16.38
N ARG A 145 -19.24 -2.87 -15.42
CA ARG A 145 -20.53 -3.55 -15.33
C ARG A 145 -21.45 -2.80 -14.36
N ASP A 146 -21.74 -1.55 -14.72
CA ASP A 146 -22.76 -0.72 -14.07
C ASP A 146 -24.00 -0.62 -14.96
#